data_AF-A0A0F6WAM5-F1
#
_entry.id   AF-A0A0F6WAM5-F1
#
_cell.length_a   1.000
_cell.length_b   1.000
_cell.length_c   1.000
_cell.angle_alpha   90.00
_cell.angle_beta   90.00
_cell.angle_gamma   90.00
#
_symmetry.space_group_name_H-M   'P 1'
#
loop_
_entity.id
_entity.type
_entity.pdbx_description
1 polymer ?
#
loop_
_entity_poly.entity_id
_entity_poly.type
_entity_poly.pdbx_seq_one_letter_code
_entity_poly.pdbx_strand_id
1 'polypeptide(L)'
;MATKKKSPIKKSPTKKAAPSAAIAIEVSLAASYPTLGEAQQRAFLGQVSIAKCAELGARTKAEGVYRDAQKWAPIIHTALQQHPVALRRYGRARFAWFLLCLRELGERVATQKGKRSKATSARTALERAIDEAKAVRALIAEALELLAAGDPKAEAAYAAAFGVADSLDALRDSLAALADLADETLRATDATTRALVESVDLTADDVRLAREAHAALGAARSTRIVEGAAGTHDEPATSRAEGRMLFEMRLVMGVFEAAHRRTALVPRLTPGPATRSALAPSRTERAAPNEPAAPDAGSPTTPGAVSPAVAPV
;
A
#
# COMPACT_ATOMS: atom_id res chain seq x y z
N MET A 1 -34.69 12.10 -53.60
CA MET A 1 -33.72 12.35 -52.51
C MET A 1 -34.41 12.10 -51.18
N ALA A 2 -34.15 10.96 -50.53
CA ALA A 2 -34.79 10.59 -49.26
C ALA A 2 -33.78 10.77 -48.11
N THR A 3 -34.09 11.67 -47.19
CA THR A 3 -33.28 12.03 -46.02
C THR A 3 -33.44 10.98 -44.92
N LYS A 4 -32.34 10.26 -44.60
CA LYS A 4 -32.27 9.25 -43.54
C LYS A 4 -32.29 9.94 -42.16
N LYS A 5 -33.41 9.79 -41.44
CA LYS A 5 -33.60 10.26 -40.05
C LYS A 5 -32.69 9.45 -39.10
N LYS A 6 -31.72 10.12 -38.45
CA LYS A 6 -30.87 9.52 -37.39
C LYS A 6 -31.68 9.38 -36.10
N SER A 7 -31.88 8.14 -35.64
CA SER A 7 -32.50 7.86 -34.34
C SER A 7 -31.59 8.26 -33.18
N PRO A 8 -32.14 8.81 -32.08
CA PRO A 8 -31.37 9.23 -30.93
C PRO A 8 -30.81 8.03 -30.15
N ILE A 9 -29.50 8.05 -29.89
CA ILE A 9 -28.82 7.04 -29.06
C ILE A 9 -29.23 7.26 -27.60
N LYS A 10 -30.03 6.34 -27.06
CA LYS A 10 -30.33 6.26 -25.62
C LYS A 10 -29.03 5.98 -24.86
N LYS A 11 -28.52 6.96 -24.12
CA LYS A 11 -27.42 6.76 -23.16
C LYS A 11 -27.98 6.01 -21.94
N SER A 12 -27.50 4.79 -21.73
CA SER A 12 -27.81 4.00 -20.54
C SER A 12 -27.20 4.67 -19.30
N PRO A 13 -27.89 4.65 -18.14
CA PRO A 13 -27.36 5.22 -16.91
C PRO A 13 -26.10 4.48 -16.47
N THR A 14 -25.03 5.24 -16.22
CA THR A 14 -23.74 4.74 -15.76
C THR A 14 -23.90 4.20 -14.34
N LYS A 15 -24.00 2.88 -14.20
CA LYS A 15 -24.08 2.19 -12.91
C LYS A 15 -22.78 2.44 -12.14
N LYS A 16 -22.87 3.07 -10.96
CA LYS A 16 -21.74 3.32 -10.05
C LYS A 16 -21.01 1.98 -9.83
N ALA A 17 -19.75 1.89 -10.26
CA ALA A 17 -19.00 0.64 -10.20
C ALA A 17 -18.75 0.29 -8.73
N ALA A 18 -19.31 -0.83 -8.28
CA ALA A 18 -18.97 -1.39 -6.98
C ALA A 18 -17.45 -1.63 -6.91
N PRO A 19 -16.83 -1.49 -5.72
CA PRO A 19 -15.42 -1.86 -5.57
C PRO A 19 -15.23 -3.30 -6.05
N SER A 20 -14.16 -3.54 -6.82
CA SER A 20 -13.80 -4.88 -7.24
C SER A 20 -13.77 -5.80 -6.02
N ALA A 21 -14.42 -6.96 -6.09
CA ALA A 21 -14.50 -7.92 -4.97
C ALA A 21 -13.13 -8.23 -4.34
N ALA A 22 -12.06 -8.10 -5.11
CA ALA A 22 -10.69 -8.30 -4.64
C ALA A 22 -10.21 -7.21 -3.66
N ILE A 23 -10.62 -5.95 -3.84
CA ILE A 23 -10.32 -4.85 -2.90
C ILE A 23 -11.05 -5.07 -1.58
N ALA A 24 -12.29 -5.57 -1.63
CA ALA A 24 -13.07 -5.87 -0.43
C ALA A 24 -12.41 -6.95 0.43
N ILE A 25 -11.82 -7.99 -0.20
CA ILE A 25 -11.06 -9.03 0.51
C ILE A 25 -9.82 -8.43 1.20
N GLU A 26 -9.07 -7.56 0.52
CA GLU A 26 -7.88 -6.92 1.09
C GLU A 26 -8.21 -6.05 2.31
N VAL A 27 -9.29 -5.25 2.22
CA VAL A 27 -9.75 -4.40 3.33
C VAL A 27 -10.22 -5.26 4.51
N SER A 28 -11.02 -6.28 4.25
CA SER A 28 -11.53 -7.18 5.29
C SER A 28 -10.40 -7.96 5.97
N LEU A 29 -9.45 -8.49 5.20
CA LEU A 29 -8.27 -9.15 5.76
C LEU A 29 -7.43 -8.18 6.58
N ALA A 30 -7.13 -6.98 6.07
CA ALA A 30 -6.31 -6.00 6.79
C ALA A 30 -6.91 -5.63 8.16
N ALA A 31 -8.24 -5.53 8.28
CA ALA A 31 -8.92 -5.25 9.55
C ALA A 31 -8.73 -6.36 10.60
N SER A 32 -8.38 -7.59 10.20
CA SER A 32 -8.19 -8.73 11.10
C SER A 32 -6.75 -8.85 11.68
N TYR A 33 -5.85 -7.95 11.29
CA TYR A 33 -4.43 -7.99 11.66
C TYR A 33 -4.00 -6.69 12.36
N PRO A 34 -2.96 -6.74 13.21
CA PRO A 34 -2.49 -5.56 13.91
C PRO A 34 -2.00 -4.49 12.94
N THR A 35 -2.33 -3.23 13.22
CA THR A 35 -1.73 -2.08 12.54
C THR A 35 -0.23 -2.05 12.85
N LEU A 36 0.59 -1.90 11.81
CA LEU A 36 2.03 -1.80 11.98
C LEU A 36 2.42 -0.37 12.35
N GLY A 37 3.13 -0.21 13.46
CA GLY A 37 3.74 1.08 13.81
C GLY A 37 4.87 1.46 12.85
N GLU A 38 5.23 2.74 12.82
CA GLU A 38 6.26 3.26 11.90
C GLU A 38 7.60 2.52 12.00
N ALA A 39 8.03 2.18 13.22
CA ALA A 39 9.31 1.48 13.44
C ALA A 39 9.32 0.10 12.76
N GLN A 40 8.21 -0.64 12.82
CA GLN A 40 8.08 -1.95 12.18
C GLN A 40 8.05 -1.81 10.66
N GLN A 41 7.29 -0.84 10.14
CA GLN A 41 7.25 -0.56 8.70
C GLN A 41 8.64 -0.19 8.19
N ARG A 42 9.36 0.71 8.88
CA ARG A 42 10.73 1.11 8.54
C ARG A 42 11.70 -0.08 8.57
N ALA A 43 11.59 -0.95 9.57
CA ALA A 43 12.40 -2.16 9.65
C ALA A 43 12.14 -3.11 8.47
N PHE A 44 10.87 -3.32 8.09
CA PHE A 44 10.54 -4.15 6.93
C PHE A 44 10.97 -3.53 5.60
N LEU A 45 10.79 -2.21 5.45
CA LEU A 45 11.26 -1.44 4.30
C LEU A 45 12.78 -1.58 4.10
N GLY A 46 13.54 -1.61 5.21
CA GLY A 46 15.00 -1.70 5.19
C GLY A 46 15.56 -3.07 4.80
N GLN A 47 14.75 -4.13 4.70
CA GLN A 47 15.23 -5.48 4.39
C GLN A 47 15.62 -5.69 2.92
N VAL A 48 15.11 -4.85 2.03
CA VAL A 48 15.41 -4.90 0.59
C VAL A 48 15.69 -3.50 0.08
N SER A 49 16.82 -3.32 -0.59
CA SER A 49 17.20 -2.01 -1.10
C SER A 49 16.25 -1.57 -2.22
N ILE A 50 16.08 -0.25 -2.35
CA ILE A 50 15.29 0.38 -3.41
C ILE A 50 15.76 -0.08 -4.80
N ALA A 51 17.08 -0.16 -5.00
CA ALA A 51 17.68 -0.64 -6.24
C ALA A 51 17.32 -2.09 -6.53
N LYS A 52 17.37 -2.96 -5.51
CA LYS A 52 17.01 -4.37 -5.67
C LYS A 52 15.53 -4.56 -5.98
N CYS A 53 14.66 -3.76 -5.35
CA CYS A 53 13.25 -3.72 -5.72
C CYS A 53 13.06 -3.31 -7.19
N ALA A 54 13.74 -2.26 -7.65
CA ALA A 54 13.63 -1.83 -9.05
C ALA A 54 14.09 -2.93 -10.02
N GLU A 55 15.21 -3.61 -9.73
CA GLU A 55 15.72 -4.74 -10.51
C GLU A 55 14.71 -5.91 -10.55
N LEU A 56 14.10 -6.26 -9.41
CA LEU A 56 13.11 -7.33 -9.34
C LEU A 56 11.83 -6.99 -10.13
N GLY A 57 11.31 -5.77 -9.97
CA GLY A 57 10.11 -5.33 -10.66
C GLY A 57 10.27 -5.24 -12.18
N ALA A 58 11.45 -4.86 -12.66
CA ALA A 58 11.74 -4.78 -14.09
C ALA A 58 11.62 -6.14 -14.83
N ARG A 59 11.55 -7.26 -14.11
CA ARG A 59 11.48 -8.62 -14.68
C ARG A 59 10.04 -9.13 -14.88
N THR A 60 9.05 -8.40 -14.39
CA THR A 60 7.65 -8.83 -14.40
C THR A 60 6.73 -7.68 -14.85
N LYS A 61 5.42 -7.87 -14.71
CA LYS A 61 4.42 -6.82 -14.92
C LYS A 61 3.62 -6.64 -13.64
N ALA A 62 3.54 -5.43 -13.12
CA ALA A 62 2.92 -5.11 -11.83
C ALA A 62 1.49 -5.67 -11.70
N GLU A 63 0.68 -5.58 -12.76
CA GLU A 63 -0.69 -6.12 -12.77
C GLU A 63 -0.74 -7.65 -12.60
N GLY A 64 0.23 -8.36 -13.19
CA GLY A 64 0.34 -9.81 -13.04
C GLY A 64 0.75 -10.20 -11.62
N VAL A 65 1.74 -9.50 -11.07
CA VAL A 65 2.22 -9.71 -9.69
C VAL A 65 1.10 -9.44 -8.68
N TYR A 66 0.36 -8.34 -8.85
CA TYR A 66 -0.80 -8.01 -8.00
C TYR A 66 -1.84 -9.14 -8.00
N ARG A 67 -2.24 -9.62 -9.19
CA ARG A 67 -3.23 -10.71 -9.31
C ARG A 67 -2.78 -12.02 -8.68
N ASP A 68 -1.49 -12.36 -8.79
CA ASP A 68 -0.95 -13.57 -8.17
C ASP A 68 -0.90 -13.42 -6.64
N ALA A 69 -0.46 -12.27 -6.13
CA ALA A 69 -0.41 -11.98 -4.69
C ALA A 69 -1.80 -11.94 -4.04
N GLN A 70 -2.82 -11.43 -4.72
CA GLN A 70 -4.21 -11.46 -4.26
C GLN A 70 -4.73 -12.89 -4.01
N LYS A 71 -4.33 -13.85 -4.85
CA LYS A 71 -4.71 -15.27 -4.66
C LYS A 71 -4.01 -15.90 -3.46
N TRP A 72 -2.81 -15.44 -3.13
CA TRP A 72 -2.05 -15.96 -1.99
C TRP A 72 -2.56 -15.43 -0.65
N ALA A 73 -3.03 -14.18 -0.58
CA ALA A 73 -3.52 -13.56 0.66
C ALA A 73 -4.52 -14.42 1.46
N PRO A 74 -5.63 -14.94 0.88
CA PRO A 74 -6.55 -15.80 1.62
C PRO A 74 -5.92 -17.13 2.05
N ILE A 75 -5.06 -17.74 1.22
CA ILE A 75 -4.36 -18.99 1.56
C ILE A 75 -3.45 -18.78 2.78
N ILE A 76 -2.70 -17.68 2.79
CA ILE A 76 -1.80 -17.34 3.89
C ILE A 76 -2.61 -17.09 5.16
N HIS A 77 -3.70 -16.31 5.06
CA HIS A 77 -4.57 -16.04 6.20
C HIS A 77 -5.12 -17.33 6.81
N THR A 78 -5.73 -18.22 6.02
CA THR A 78 -6.27 -19.49 6.50
C THR A 78 -5.19 -20.35 7.16
N ALA A 79 -4.01 -20.47 6.55
CA ALA A 79 -2.92 -21.26 7.10
C ALA A 79 -2.37 -20.68 8.42
N LEU A 80 -2.33 -19.35 8.57
CA LEU A 80 -1.93 -18.71 9.83
C LEU A 80 -2.91 -18.97 10.97
N GLN A 81 -4.21 -19.12 10.67
CA GLN A 81 -5.23 -19.48 11.66
C GLN A 81 -5.14 -20.97 12.04
N GLN A 82 -4.99 -21.85 11.05
CA GLN A 82 -5.04 -23.30 11.26
C GLN A 82 -3.71 -23.87 11.77
N HIS A 83 -2.58 -23.26 11.41
CA HIS A 83 -1.23 -23.81 11.68
C HIS A 83 -0.25 -22.78 12.25
N PRO A 84 -0.60 -22.04 13.33
CA PRO A 84 0.22 -20.94 13.84
C PRO A 84 1.61 -21.38 14.30
N VAL A 85 1.74 -22.58 14.88
CA VAL A 85 3.03 -23.12 15.35
C VAL A 85 3.96 -23.45 14.18
N ALA A 86 3.41 -24.01 13.09
CA ALA A 86 4.20 -24.40 11.92
C ALA A 86 4.73 -23.17 11.15
N LEU A 87 3.97 -22.06 11.20
CA LEU A 87 4.26 -20.79 10.54
C LEU A 87 4.80 -19.71 11.49
N ARG A 88 5.29 -20.06 12.69
CA ARG A 88 5.76 -19.10 13.71
C ARG A 88 6.80 -18.08 13.23
N ARG A 89 7.54 -18.38 12.15
CA ARG A 89 8.54 -17.48 11.53
C ARG A 89 7.94 -16.46 10.56
N TYR A 90 6.66 -16.60 10.22
CA TYR A 90 5.88 -15.66 9.40
C TYR A 90 4.66 -15.22 10.21
N GLY A 91 4.90 -14.42 11.25
CA GLY A 91 3.85 -14.02 12.19
C GLY A 91 2.83 -13.03 11.61
N ARG A 92 1.82 -12.71 12.42
CA ARG A 92 0.72 -11.79 12.07
C ARG A 92 1.20 -10.42 11.59
N ALA A 93 2.22 -9.85 12.23
CA ALA A 93 2.81 -8.56 11.82
C ALA A 93 3.42 -8.63 10.40
N ARG A 94 4.05 -9.76 10.04
CA ARG A 94 4.62 -9.92 8.70
C ARG A 94 3.53 -10.08 7.64
N PHE A 95 2.43 -10.76 7.97
CA PHE A 95 1.29 -10.81 7.05
C PHE A 95 0.60 -9.45 6.90
N ALA A 96 0.49 -8.64 7.96
CA ALA A 96 0.04 -7.26 7.84
C ALA A 96 0.92 -6.46 6.87
N TRP A 97 2.25 -6.64 6.95
CA TRP A 97 3.19 -6.03 6.00
C TRP A 97 2.98 -6.49 4.54
N PHE A 98 2.72 -7.79 4.33
CA PHE A 98 2.37 -8.32 3.01
C PHE A 98 1.10 -7.65 2.45
N LEU A 99 0.07 -7.45 3.27
CA LEU A 99 -1.16 -6.77 2.87
C LEU A 99 -0.95 -5.28 2.54
N LEU A 100 -0.07 -4.59 3.28
CA LEU A 100 0.32 -3.22 2.95
C LEU A 100 1.05 -3.14 1.60
N CYS A 101 1.99 -4.05 1.34
CA CYS A 101 2.68 -4.13 0.05
C CYS A 101 1.70 -4.42 -1.10
N LEU A 102 0.72 -5.31 -0.86
CA LEU A 102 -0.31 -5.65 -1.84
C LEU A 102 -1.19 -4.44 -2.17
N ARG A 103 -1.63 -3.70 -1.16
CA ARG A 103 -2.43 -2.48 -1.31
C ARG A 103 -1.67 -1.40 -2.07
N GLU A 104 -0.43 -1.13 -1.68
CA GLU A 104 0.44 -0.15 -2.37
C GLU A 104 0.60 -0.50 -3.86
N LEU A 105 0.84 -1.77 -4.18
CA LEU A 105 0.95 -2.22 -5.56
C LEU A 105 -0.38 -2.06 -6.32
N GLY A 106 -1.50 -2.40 -5.68
CA GLY A 106 -2.85 -2.25 -6.25
C GLY A 106 -3.19 -0.80 -6.62
N GLU A 107 -2.91 0.14 -5.71
CA GLU A 107 -3.11 1.58 -5.93
C GLU A 107 -2.28 2.10 -7.12
N ARG A 108 -1.02 1.64 -7.22
CA ARG A 108 -0.13 2.02 -8.33
C ARG A 108 -0.57 1.42 -9.66
N VAL A 109 -1.01 0.15 -9.68
CA VAL A 109 -1.58 -0.48 -10.87
C VAL A 109 -2.85 0.23 -11.32
N ALA A 110 -3.73 0.60 -10.39
CA ALA A 110 -4.93 1.37 -10.69
C ALA A 110 -4.58 2.74 -11.28
N THR A 111 -3.60 3.44 -10.69
CA THR A 111 -3.10 4.73 -11.18
C THR A 111 -2.52 4.61 -12.59
N GLN A 112 -1.71 3.57 -12.87
CA GLN A 112 -1.14 3.33 -14.19
C GLN A 112 -2.19 2.96 -15.24
N LYS A 113 -3.19 2.14 -14.89
CA LYS A 113 -4.32 1.84 -15.78
C LYS A 113 -5.11 3.11 -16.10
N GLY A 114 -5.30 3.98 -15.12
CA GLY A 114 -5.77 5.35 -15.33
C GLY A 114 -4.93 6.05 -16.38
N LYS A 115 -3.62 6.20 -16.16
CA LYS A 115 -2.68 6.85 -17.09
C LYS A 115 -2.60 6.22 -18.50
N ARG A 116 -3.10 5.01 -18.76
CA ARG A 116 -3.19 4.44 -20.13
C ARG A 116 -4.53 4.77 -20.83
N SER A 117 -5.55 5.23 -20.10
CA SER A 117 -6.86 5.65 -20.61
C SER A 117 -7.01 7.19 -20.55
N LYS A 118 -6.00 7.91 -21.04
CA LYS A 118 -5.64 9.28 -20.65
C LYS A 118 -6.72 10.37 -20.75
N ALA A 119 -7.63 10.32 -21.72
CA ALA A 119 -8.71 11.32 -21.81
C ALA A 119 -9.79 11.12 -20.70
N THR A 120 -10.04 9.87 -20.31
CA THR A 120 -11.02 9.55 -19.26
C THR A 120 -10.39 9.65 -17.86
N SER A 121 -9.09 9.34 -17.73
CA SER A 121 -8.44 9.25 -16.42
C SER A 121 -8.10 10.59 -15.78
N ALA A 122 -7.68 11.60 -16.55
CA ALA A 122 -7.40 12.92 -15.99
C ALA A 122 -8.68 13.55 -15.44
N ARG A 123 -9.80 13.35 -16.15
CA ARG A 123 -11.13 13.74 -15.70
C ARG A 123 -11.55 12.98 -14.45
N THR A 124 -11.43 11.65 -14.42
CA THR A 124 -11.77 10.85 -13.22
C THR A 124 -10.89 11.18 -12.02
N ALA A 125 -9.59 11.45 -12.22
CA ALA A 125 -8.69 11.86 -11.16
C ALA A 125 -9.05 13.24 -10.60
N LEU A 126 -9.40 14.20 -11.47
CA LEU A 126 -9.88 15.51 -11.05
C LEU A 126 -11.22 15.41 -10.32
N GLU A 127 -12.18 14.64 -10.84
CA GLU A 127 -13.48 14.40 -10.20
C GLU A 127 -13.29 13.78 -8.81
N ARG A 128 -12.43 12.77 -8.67
CA ARG A 128 -12.10 12.18 -7.36
C ARG A 128 -11.46 13.18 -6.41
N ALA A 129 -10.50 13.97 -6.89
CA ALA A 129 -9.85 14.98 -6.06
C ALA A 129 -10.84 16.05 -5.60
N ILE A 130 -11.80 16.44 -6.45
CA ILE A 130 -12.90 17.36 -6.09
C ILE A 130 -13.80 16.75 -5.02
N ASP A 131 -14.20 15.50 -5.17
CA ASP A 131 -15.07 14.82 -4.20
C ASP A 131 -14.38 14.70 -2.82
N GLU A 132 -13.10 14.31 -2.82
CA GLU A 132 -12.28 14.21 -1.60
C GLU A 132 -12.08 15.58 -0.93
N ALA A 133 -11.75 16.60 -1.72
CA ALA A 133 -11.63 17.97 -1.24
C ALA A 133 -12.93 18.51 -0.63
N LYS A 134 -14.08 18.20 -1.23
CA LYS A 134 -15.39 18.57 -0.68
C LYS A 134 -15.69 17.85 0.64
N ALA A 135 -15.35 16.56 0.73
CA ALA A 135 -15.54 15.80 1.96
C ALA A 135 -14.66 16.35 3.10
N VAL A 136 -13.38 16.60 2.83
CA VAL A 136 -12.45 17.19 3.81
C VAL A 136 -12.88 18.60 4.19
N ARG A 137 -13.30 19.43 3.23
CA ARG A 137 -13.83 20.78 3.49
C ARG A 137 -15.05 20.74 4.40
N ALA A 138 -15.98 19.81 4.18
CA ALA A 138 -17.17 19.69 5.02
C ALA A 138 -16.82 19.28 6.46
N LEU A 139 -15.92 18.30 6.61
CA LEU A 139 -15.48 17.82 7.93
C LEU A 139 -14.81 18.94 8.75
N ILE A 140 -13.81 19.62 8.19
CA ILE A 140 -13.11 20.69 8.91
C ILE A 140 -14.01 21.90 9.17
N ALA A 141 -14.94 22.20 8.25
CA ALA A 141 -15.90 23.28 8.43
C ALA A 141 -16.87 23.01 9.58
N GLU A 142 -17.38 21.78 9.71
CA GLU A 142 -18.27 21.40 10.80
C GLU A 142 -17.62 21.61 12.18
N ALA A 143 -16.36 21.18 12.34
CA ALA A 143 -15.62 21.40 13.57
C ALA A 143 -15.40 22.90 13.85
N LEU A 144 -14.98 23.67 12.85
CA LEU A 144 -14.73 25.11 13.00
C LEU A 144 -16.00 25.93 13.24
N GLU A 145 -17.14 25.54 12.68
CA GLU A 145 -18.44 26.17 12.93
C GLU A 145 -18.87 26.02 14.39
N LEU A 146 -18.72 24.81 14.94
CA LEU A 146 -19.00 24.53 16.35
C LEU A 146 -18.09 25.32 17.29
N LEU A 147 -16.80 25.46 16.94
CA LEU A 147 -15.84 26.26 17.71
C LEU A 147 -16.10 27.75 17.63
N ALA A 148 -16.62 28.23 16.51
CA ALA A 148 -16.92 29.65 16.30
C ALA A 148 -18.21 30.11 16.99
N ALA A 149 -19.15 29.19 17.23
CA ALA A 149 -20.50 29.52 17.70
C ALA A 149 -20.50 30.36 18.99
N GLY A 150 -21.13 31.54 18.91
CA GLY A 150 -21.28 32.44 20.05
C GLY A 150 -20.15 33.46 20.25
N ASP A 151 -19.09 33.41 19.43
CA ASP A 151 -18.09 34.48 19.30
C ASP A 151 -18.21 35.15 17.92
N PRO A 152 -18.75 36.40 17.83
CA PRO A 152 -18.92 37.09 16.56
C PRO A 152 -17.63 37.24 15.73
N LYS A 153 -16.47 37.32 16.39
CA LYS A 153 -15.19 37.43 15.69
C LYS A 153 -14.80 36.08 15.07
N ALA A 154 -14.97 34.99 15.81
CA ALA A 154 -14.72 33.64 15.31
C ALA A 154 -15.71 33.25 14.21
N GLU A 155 -16.98 33.60 14.34
CA GLU A 155 -18.02 33.38 13.32
C GLU A 155 -17.67 34.10 12.01
N ALA A 156 -17.21 35.36 12.09
CA ALA A 156 -16.78 36.11 10.92
C ALA A 156 -15.54 35.49 10.25
N ALA A 157 -14.57 35.01 11.04
CA ALA A 157 -13.38 34.34 10.52
C ALA A 157 -13.74 33.00 9.83
N TYR A 158 -14.60 32.19 10.45
CA TYR A 158 -15.13 30.97 9.86
C TYR A 158 -15.87 31.25 8.54
N ALA A 159 -16.80 32.22 8.54
CA ALA A 159 -17.58 32.55 7.35
C ALA A 159 -16.67 33.00 6.18
N ALA A 160 -15.62 33.77 6.47
CA ALA A 160 -14.64 34.18 5.48
C ALA A 160 -13.81 33.00 4.93
N ALA A 161 -13.35 32.09 5.80
CA ALA A 161 -12.59 30.91 5.41
C ALA A 161 -13.43 29.88 4.65
N PHE A 162 -14.69 29.69 5.06
CA PHE A 162 -15.63 28.82 4.38
C PHE A 162 -15.94 29.37 2.99
N GLY A 163 -16.38 30.64 2.88
CA GLY A 163 -16.61 31.31 1.60
C GLY A 163 -17.48 30.51 0.61
N VAL A 164 -17.31 30.81 -0.68
CA VAL A 164 -17.98 30.10 -1.78
C VAL A 164 -17.01 29.06 -2.37
N ALA A 165 -17.52 27.88 -2.76
CA ALA A 165 -16.72 26.80 -3.35
C ALA A 165 -17.36 26.24 -4.65
N ASP A 166 -17.90 27.15 -5.47
CA ASP A 166 -18.59 26.85 -6.74
C ASP A 166 -17.64 26.56 -7.91
N SER A 167 -16.37 26.93 -7.77
CA SER A 167 -15.29 26.67 -8.71
C SER A 167 -14.14 25.89 -8.06
N LEU A 168 -13.29 25.28 -8.90
CA LEU A 168 -12.13 24.53 -8.43
C LEU A 168 -11.15 25.42 -7.64
N ASP A 169 -10.92 26.64 -8.10
CA ASP A 169 -9.99 27.57 -7.45
C ASP A 169 -10.59 28.08 -6.14
N ALA A 170 -11.88 28.42 -6.12
CA ALA A 170 -12.56 28.80 -4.88
C ALA A 170 -12.60 27.66 -3.83
N LEU A 171 -12.77 26.40 -4.27
CA LEU A 171 -12.66 25.24 -3.38
C LEU A 171 -11.24 25.07 -2.81
N ARG A 172 -10.20 25.31 -3.61
CA ARG A 172 -8.80 25.25 -3.15
C ARG A 172 -8.48 26.34 -2.14
N ASP A 173 -8.94 27.56 -2.42
CA ASP A 173 -8.71 28.72 -1.55
C ASP A 173 -9.43 28.54 -0.22
N SER A 174 -10.68 28.05 -0.24
CA SER A 174 -11.43 27.72 0.97
C SER A 174 -10.75 26.63 1.80
N LEU A 175 -10.25 25.55 1.18
CA LEU A 175 -9.50 24.51 1.92
C LEU A 175 -8.23 25.05 2.59
N ALA A 176 -7.49 25.94 1.89
CA ALA A 176 -6.30 26.56 2.47
C ALA A 176 -6.67 27.46 3.66
N ALA A 177 -7.68 28.33 3.50
CA ALA A 177 -8.13 29.23 4.56
C ALA A 177 -8.67 28.47 5.78
N LEU A 178 -9.43 27.39 5.58
CA LEU A 178 -9.93 26.55 6.68
C LEU A 178 -8.79 25.80 7.39
N ALA A 179 -7.80 25.30 6.64
CA ALA A 179 -6.63 24.66 7.22
C ALA A 179 -5.81 25.63 8.07
N ASP A 180 -5.63 26.87 7.61
CA ASP A 180 -4.90 27.90 8.35
C ASP A 180 -5.67 28.36 9.60
N LEU A 181 -6.99 28.52 9.51
CA LEU A 181 -7.84 28.82 10.66
C LEU A 181 -7.77 27.70 11.71
N ALA A 182 -7.90 26.43 11.30
CA ALA A 182 -7.77 25.29 12.21
C ALA A 182 -6.38 25.19 12.87
N ASP A 183 -5.32 25.46 12.11
CA ASP A 183 -3.94 25.48 12.62
C ASP A 183 -3.71 26.64 13.62
N GLU A 184 -4.35 27.79 13.42
CA GLU A 184 -4.36 28.89 14.39
C GLU A 184 -5.13 28.51 15.67
N THR A 185 -6.32 27.92 15.53
CA THR A 185 -7.16 27.48 16.66
C THR A 185 -6.46 26.40 17.49
N LEU A 186 -5.76 25.45 16.86
CA LEU A 186 -4.96 24.42 17.54
C LEU A 186 -3.77 24.99 18.33
N ARG A 187 -3.23 26.15 17.91
CA ARG A 187 -2.11 26.82 18.59
C ARG A 187 -2.56 27.76 19.70
N ALA A 188 -3.85 28.01 19.85
CA ALA A 188 -4.38 28.88 20.90
C ALA A 188 -4.01 28.32 22.29
N THR A 189 -3.45 29.19 23.13
CA THR A 189 -2.97 28.80 24.47
C THR A 189 -4.02 28.97 25.56
N ASP A 190 -5.10 29.68 25.30
CA ASP A 190 -6.14 29.92 26.29
C ASP A 190 -6.88 28.62 26.65
N ALA A 191 -7.31 28.52 27.91
CA ALA A 191 -7.89 27.28 28.42
C ALA A 191 -9.27 26.96 27.80
N THR A 192 -10.02 28.00 27.45
CA THR A 192 -11.38 27.87 26.90
C THR A 192 -11.33 27.29 25.49
N THR A 193 -10.54 27.87 24.59
CA THR A 193 -10.37 27.36 23.22
C THR A 193 -9.84 25.94 23.22
N ARG A 194 -8.87 25.60 24.09
CA ARG A 194 -8.37 24.22 24.19
C ARG A 194 -9.45 23.21 24.60
N ALA A 195 -10.29 23.57 25.58
CA ALA A 195 -11.39 22.71 25.99
C ALA A 195 -12.43 22.53 24.87
N LEU A 196 -12.71 23.58 24.09
CA LEU A 196 -13.60 23.50 22.93
C LEU A 196 -13.01 22.64 21.81
N VAL A 197 -11.72 22.82 21.48
CA VAL A 197 -11.00 21.99 20.49
C VAL A 197 -11.05 20.51 20.85
N GLU A 198 -10.81 20.17 22.12
CA GLU A 198 -10.92 18.79 22.62
C GLU A 198 -12.35 18.24 22.49
N SER A 199 -13.38 19.08 22.70
CA SER A 199 -14.77 18.65 22.61
C SER A 199 -15.24 18.30 21.19
N VAL A 200 -14.61 18.87 20.16
CA VAL A 200 -14.92 18.60 18.75
C VAL A 200 -13.89 17.68 18.08
N ASP A 201 -12.91 17.18 18.84
CA ASP A 201 -11.82 16.32 18.38
C ASP A 201 -11.07 16.88 17.15
N LEU A 202 -10.86 18.21 17.12
CA LEU A 202 -10.05 18.83 16.06
C LEU A 202 -8.57 18.54 16.31
N THR A 203 -7.88 17.97 15.32
CA THR A 203 -6.49 17.53 15.45
C THR A 203 -5.56 18.10 14.37
N ALA A 204 -4.24 17.95 14.58
CA ALA A 204 -3.25 18.28 13.56
C ALA A 204 -3.37 17.41 12.29
N ASP A 205 -3.96 16.22 12.40
CA ASP A 205 -4.21 15.35 11.24
C ASP A 205 -5.30 15.93 10.32
N ASP A 206 -6.30 16.63 10.86
CA ASP A 206 -7.33 17.30 10.06
C ASP A 206 -6.75 18.44 9.22
N VAL A 207 -5.86 19.24 9.82
CA VAL A 207 -5.09 20.28 9.10
C VAL A 207 -4.24 19.66 7.99
N ARG A 208 -3.56 18.54 8.29
CA ARG A 208 -2.76 17.81 7.31
C ARG A 208 -3.61 17.30 6.14
N LEU A 209 -4.76 16.69 6.43
CA LEU A 209 -5.70 16.21 5.41
C LEU A 209 -6.21 17.34 4.52
N ALA A 210 -6.57 18.50 5.10
CA ALA A 210 -6.99 19.67 4.33
C ALA A 210 -5.89 20.19 3.38
N ARG A 211 -4.63 20.25 3.86
CA ARG A 211 -3.47 20.65 3.04
C ARG A 211 -3.15 19.61 1.95
N GLU A 212 -3.26 18.32 2.25
CA GLU A 212 -3.09 17.24 1.26
C GLU A 212 -4.16 17.33 0.16
N ALA A 213 -5.43 17.57 0.52
CA ALA A 213 -6.52 17.77 -0.43
C ALA A 213 -6.30 19.03 -1.30
N HIS A 214 -5.86 20.15 -0.71
CA HIS A 214 -5.49 21.36 -1.44
C HIS A 214 -4.38 21.08 -2.48
N ALA A 215 -3.33 20.37 -2.07
CA ALA A 215 -2.22 20.00 -2.94
C ALA A 215 -2.66 19.04 -4.07
N ALA A 216 -3.52 18.07 -3.76
CA ALA A 216 -4.07 17.12 -4.72
C ALA A 216 -4.88 17.80 -5.82
N LEU A 217 -5.71 18.80 -5.47
CA LEU A 217 -6.44 19.62 -6.45
C LEU A 217 -5.48 20.38 -7.38
N GLY A 218 -4.39 20.93 -6.85
CA GLY A 218 -3.35 21.60 -7.63
C GLY A 218 -2.64 20.65 -8.60
N ALA A 219 -2.26 19.46 -8.14
CA ALA A 219 -1.60 18.45 -8.96
C ALA A 219 -2.53 17.91 -10.07
N ALA A 220 -3.80 17.67 -9.76
CA ALA A 220 -4.79 17.22 -10.73
C ALA A 220 -5.00 18.23 -11.87
N ARG A 221 -4.97 19.54 -11.56
CA ARG A 221 -5.03 20.62 -12.55
C ARG A 221 -3.80 20.63 -13.47
N SER A 222 -2.61 20.55 -12.91
CA SER A 222 -1.35 20.59 -13.68
C SER A 222 -1.14 19.37 -14.59
N THR A 223 -1.64 18.21 -14.18
CA THR A 223 -1.55 16.96 -14.95
C THR A 223 -2.27 17.05 -16.31
N ARG A 224 -3.24 17.97 -16.46
CA ARG A 224 -3.93 18.22 -17.74
C ARG A 224 -3.03 18.90 -18.79
N ILE A 225 -1.92 19.52 -18.40
CA ILE A 225 -1.13 20.43 -19.27
C ILE A 225 0.13 19.73 -19.85
N VAL A 226 0.62 18.64 -19.23
CA VAL A 226 1.88 17.99 -19.61
C VAL A 226 1.60 16.61 -20.25
N GLU A 227 1.18 16.60 -21.51
CA GLU A 227 0.99 15.36 -22.28
C GLU A 227 2.19 15.05 -23.19
N GLY A 228 3.07 14.15 -22.73
CA GLY A 228 4.08 13.46 -23.53
C GLY A 228 3.81 11.95 -23.62
N ALA A 229 4.25 11.32 -24.71
CA ALA A 229 4.00 9.92 -25.08
C ALA A 229 4.31 8.93 -23.93
N ALA A 230 3.35 8.05 -23.63
CA ALA A 230 3.53 7.03 -22.59
C ALA A 230 4.51 5.95 -23.06
N GLY A 231 5.68 5.87 -22.42
CA GLY A 231 6.61 4.77 -22.60
C GLY A 231 5.96 3.42 -22.23
N THR A 232 6.42 2.36 -22.88
CA THR A 232 5.98 0.96 -22.67
C THR A 232 6.39 0.38 -21.31
N HIS A 233 7.25 1.08 -20.57
CA HIS A 233 7.74 0.66 -19.26
C HIS A 233 6.87 1.20 -18.12
N ASP A 234 6.69 0.38 -17.10
CA ASP A 234 6.02 0.79 -15.87
C ASP A 234 6.83 1.91 -15.19
N GLU A 235 6.12 2.90 -14.65
CA GLU A 235 6.72 4.00 -13.91
C GLU A 235 7.68 3.48 -12.82
N PRO A 236 8.87 4.10 -12.60
CA PRO A 236 9.88 3.58 -11.67
C PRO A 236 9.34 3.28 -10.27
N ALA A 237 8.36 4.08 -9.81
CA ALA A 237 7.74 3.90 -8.52
C ALA A 237 6.87 2.63 -8.44
N THR A 238 6.20 2.25 -9.53
CA THR A 238 5.48 0.97 -9.64
C THR A 238 6.44 -0.20 -9.69
N SER A 239 7.53 -0.10 -10.45
CA SER A 239 8.56 -1.15 -10.49
C SER A 239 9.13 -1.43 -9.09
N ARG A 240 9.33 -0.38 -8.28
CA ARG A 240 9.77 -0.55 -6.88
C ARG A 240 8.76 -1.27 -5.99
N ALA A 241 7.48 -0.88 -6.06
CA ALA A 241 6.43 -1.54 -5.28
C ALA A 241 6.24 -3.00 -5.72
N GLU A 242 6.31 -3.26 -7.03
CA GLU A 242 6.27 -4.60 -7.60
C GLU A 242 7.43 -5.46 -7.09
N GLY A 243 8.66 -4.95 -7.14
CA GLY A 243 9.83 -5.66 -6.63
C GLY A 243 9.76 -5.95 -5.14
N ARG A 244 9.18 -5.03 -4.35
CA ARG A 244 8.93 -5.25 -2.92
C ARG A 244 7.89 -6.36 -2.69
N MET A 245 6.80 -6.34 -3.46
CA MET A 245 5.80 -7.41 -3.41
C MET A 245 6.42 -8.77 -3.78
N LEU A 246 7.25 -8.83 -4.84
CA LEU A 246 7.98 -10.05 -5.22
C LEU A 246 8.93 -10.54 -4.14
N PHE A 247 9.62 -9.63 -3.45
CA PHE A 247 10.48 -9.98 -2.31
C PHE A 247 9.67 -10.63 -1.19
N GLU A 248 8.54 -10.03 -0.81
CA GLU A 248 7.65 -10.61 0.22
C GLU A 248 7.06 -11.95 -0.22
N MET A 249 6.65 -12.08 -1.48
CA MET A 249 6.19 -13.36 -2.05
C MET A 249 7.28 -14.44 -1.96
N ARG A 250 8.54 -14.11 -2.29
CA ARG A 250 9.64 -15.07 -2.17
C ARG A 250 9.84 -15.52 -0.71
N LEU A 251 9.80 -14.57 0.22
CA LEU A 251 9.98 -14.86 1.65
C LEU A 251 8.86 -15.76 2.18
N VAL A 252 7.59 -15.43 1.94
CA VAL A 252 6.46 -16.24 2.41
C VAL A 252 6.46 -17.63 1.77
N MET A 253 6.80 -17.72 0.48
CA MET A 253 6.95 -19.01 -0.20
C MET A 253 8.01 -19.89 0.46
N GLY A 254 9.18 -19.32 0.81
CA GLY A 254 10.23 -20.03 1.53
C GLY A 254 9.79 -20.54 2.91
N VAL A 255 9.03 -19.73 3.65
CA VAL A 255 8.49 -20.15 4.97
C VAL A 255 7.44 -21.25 4.81
N PHE A 256 6.51 -21.13 3.86
CA PHE A 256 5.48 -22.13 3.60
C PHE A 256 6.07 -23.45 3.13
N GLU A 257 7.06 -23.43 2.23
CA GLU A 257 7.76 -24.63 1.78
C GLU A 257 8.49 -25.32 2.95
N ALA A 258 9.18 -24.55 3.80
CA ALA A 258 9.84 -25.10 4.98
C ALA A 258 8.85 -25.66 6.01
N ALA A 259 7.67 -25.06 6.16
CA ALA A 259 6.61 -25.57 7.03
C ALA A 259 5.96 -26.84 6.44
N HIS A 260 5.70 -26.86 5.14
CA HIS A 260 5.15 -28.01 4.42
C HIS A 260 6.06 -29.25 4.53
N ARG A 261 7.38 -29.07 4.47
CA ARG A 261 8.35 -30.16 4.71
C ARG A 261 8.25 -30.76 6.12
N ARG A 262 7.83 -29.98 7.12
CA ARG A 262 7.61 -30.46 8.50
C ARG A 262 6.23 -31.07 8.67
N THR A 263 5.23 -30.55 7.97
CA THR A 263 3.85 -31.03 8.02
C THR A 263 3.13 -30.75 6.71
N ALA A 264 2.62 -31.80 6.07
CA ALA A 264 1.91 -31.70 4.80
C ALA A 264 0.58 -30.91 4.89
N LEU A 265 0.10 -30.62 6.09
CA LEU A 265 -1.12 -29.84 6.33
C LEU A 265 -0.97 -28.37 5.91
N VAL A 266 0.24 -27.81 5.99
CA VAL A 266 0.49 -26.45 5.48
C VAL A 266 0.57 -26.52 3.96
N PRO A 267 -0.27 -25.80 3.20
CA PRO A 267 -0.25 -25.87 1.75
C PRO A 267 1.02 -25.25 1.17
N ARG A 268 1.39 -25.65 -0.06
CA ARG A 268 2.45 -24.97 -0.82
C ARG A 268 1.90 -23.74 -1.52
N LEU A 269 2.63 -22.63 -1.47
CA LEU A 269 2.32 -21.45 -2.27
C LEU A 269 2.92 -21.62 -3.67
N THR A 270 2.07 -21.69 -4.70
CA THR A 270 2.51 -21.90 -6.08
C THR A 270 2.50 -20.57 -6.85
N PRO A 271 3.64 -20.15 -7.43
CA PRO A 271 3.69 -18.96 -8.27
C PRO A 271 2.77 -19.08 -9.49
N GLY A 272 2.00 -18.02 -9.75
CA GLY A 272 1.20 -17.92 -10.96
C GLY A 272 2.04 -17.59 -12.20
N PRO A 273 1.41 -17.47 -13.38
CA PRO A 273 2.12 -17.24 -14.64
C PRO A 273 2.99 -15.97 -14.64
N ALA A 274 2.57 -14.92 -13.94
CA ALA A 274 3.28 -13.64 -13.92
C ALA A 274 4.50 -13.64 -13.00
N THR A 275 4.46 -14.44 -11.94
CA THR A 275 5.49 -14.45 -10.89
C THR A 275 6.44 -15.64 -10.98
N ARG A 276 6.10 -16.69 -11.76
CA ARG A 276 6.88 -17.92 -11.86
C ARG A 276 8.35 -17.71 -12.21
N SER A 277 8.65 -16.89 -13.21
CA SER A 277 10.04 -16.64 -13.65
C SER A 277 10.86 -15.85 -12.63
N ALA A 278 10.21 -14.97 -11.85
CA ALA A 278 10.85 -14.14 -10.84
C ALA A 278 11.01 -14.88 -9.50
N LEU A 279 10.09 -15.79 -9.17
CA LEU A 279 10.09 -16.54 -7.90
C LEU A 279 10.76 -17.92 -8.01
N ALA A 280 10.97 -18.44 -9.22
CA ALA A 280 11.72 -19.68 -9.40
C ALA A 280 13.12 -19.58 -8.76
N PRO A 281 13.60 -20.65 -8.11
CA PRO A 281 14.95 -20.69 -7.57
C PRO A 281 15.95 -20.41 -8.71
N SER A 282 16.90 -19.51 -8.49
CA SER A 282 17.92 -19.22 -9.49
C SER A 282 18.70 -20.49 -9.79
N ARG A 283 18.81 -20.84 -11.07
CA ARG A 283 19.49 -22.06 -11.54
C ARG A 283 20.93 -22.18 -11.02
N THR A 284 21.56 -21.05 -10.69
CA THR A 284 22.90 -20.92 -10.11
C THR A 284 23.02 -21.41 -8.67
N GLU A 285 21.92 -21.57 -7.94
CA GLU A 285 21.91 -22.08 -6.54
C GLU A 285 21.65 -23.59 -6.48
N ARG A 286 21.40 -24.22 -7.65
CA ARG A 286 21.36 -25.67 -7.77
C ARG A 286 22.80 -26.14 -7.70
N ALA A 287 23.26 -26.40 -6.48
CA ALA A 287 24.57 -26.96 -6.15
C ALA A 287 24.98 -27.97 -7.22
N ALA A 288 26.21 -27.83 -7.72
CA ALA A 288 26.84 -28.88 -8.52
C ALA A 288 26.58 -30.22 -7.82
N PRO A 289 26.21 -31.28 -8.56
CA PRO A 289 26.04 -32.59 -7.96
C PRO A 289 27.31 -32.87 -7.16
N ASN A 290 27.16 -33.16 -5.86
CA ASN A 290 28.26 -33.63 -5.03
C ASN A 290 28.88 -34.81 -5.78
N GLU A 291 29.98 -34.54 -6.46
CA GLU A 291 30.85 -35.56 -7.00
C GLU A 291 31.31 -36.35 -5.77
N PRO A 292 31.02 -37.66 -5.70
CA PRO A 292 31.39 -38.46 -4.55
C PRO A 292 32.89 -38.31 -4.37
N ALA A 293 33.30 -37.78 -3.21
CA ALA A 293 34.70 -37.66 -2.85
C ALA A 293 35.35 -39.03 -3.06
N ALA A 294 36.42 -39.04 -3.87
CA ALA A 294 37.21 -40.23 -4.09
C ALA A 294 37.59 -40.84 -2.73
N PRO A 295 37.53 -42.18 -2.58
CA PRO A 295 37.89 -42.83 -1.33
C PRO A 295 39.32 -42.44 -0.96
N ASP A 296 39.44 -41.84 0.22
CA ASP A 296 40.70 -41.42 0.81
C ASP A 296 41.60 -42.65 0.98
N ALA A 297 42.59 -42.76 0.09
CA ALA A 297 43.54 -43.84 0.08
C ALA A 297 44.59 -43.57 1.17
N GLY A 298 44.31 -44.10 2.37
CA GLY A 298 45.32 -44.56 3.30
C GLY A 298 46.19 -43.48 3.95
N SER A 299 45.99 -43.29 5.25
CA SER A 299 47.11 -42.95 6.13
C SER A 299 46.99 -43.70 7.46
N PRO A 300 48.14 -44.09 8.03
CA PRO A 300 48.29 -45.32 8.79
C PRO A 300 47.93 -45.16 10.26
N THR A 301 47.51 -46.28 10.82
CA THR A 301 47.26 -46.52 12.24
C THR A 301 48.54 -46.31 13.05
N THR A 302 48.54 -45.32 13.94
CA THR A 302 49.52 -45.24 15.03
C THR A 302 48.91 -45.84 16.30
N PRO A 303 49.47 -46.91 16.87
CA PRO A 303 48.96 -47.50 18.10
C PRO A 303 49.55 -46.82 19.33
N GLY A 304 48.69 -46.56 20.32
CA GLY A 304 49.02 -46.67 21.74
C GLY A 304 49.70 -45.46 22.39
N ALA A 305 48.96 -44.79 23.27
CA ALA A 305 49.54 -44.24 24.49
C ALA A 305 48.49 -44.28 25.61
N VAL A 306 48.95 -44.78 26.74
CA VAL A 306 48.20 -45.26 27.92
C VAL A 306 47.74 -44.10 28.79
N SER A 307 46.63 -44.33 29.52
CA SER A 307 46.15 -43.59 30.71
C SER A 307 47.24 -43.18 31.72
N PRO A 308 47.05 -42.11 32.51
CA PRO A 308 46.36 -42.20 33.82
C PRO A 308 45.42 -41.00 34.10
N ALA A 309 44.23 -41.17 34.68
CA ALA A 309 43.87 -41.31 36.10
C ALA A 309 44.16 -40.07 36.99
N VAL A 310 43.18 -39.76 37.89
CA VAL A 310 43.23 -38.92 39.12
C VAL A 310 42.95 -37.41 38.90
N ALA A 311 42.12 -36.65 39.64
CA ALA A 311 41.29 -36.79 40.85
C ALA A 311 40.18 -35.69 40.87
N PRO A 312 39.17 -35.78 41.77
CA PRO A 312 38.11 -34.77 41.93
C PRO A 312 38.45 -33.71 43.00
N VAL A 313 37.85 -32.52 42.87
CA VAL A 313 37.49 -31.60 43.97
C VAL A 313 36.12 -31.02 43.66
#